data_AF-A0A3C0GKN1-F1
#
_entry.id   AF-A0A3C0GKN1-F1
#
_cell.length_a   1.000
_cell.length_b   1.000
_cell.length_c   1.000
_cell.angle_alpha   90.00
_cell.angle_beta   90.00
_cell.angle_gamma   90.00
#
_symmetry.space_group_name_H-M   'P 1'
#
loop_
_entity.id
_entity.type
_entity.pdbx_description
1 polymer ?
#
loop_
_entity_poly.entity_id
_entity_poly.type
_entity_poly.pdbx_seq_one_letter_code
_entity_poly.pdbx_strand_id
1 'polypeptide(L)'
;MGKQDKWDKVINYLKTSKRDPQKVLNLLKGNQKGMETLYDINRSSYALNIIAVIIQKLREPKNKGKTRSHIIRTWVKTDDFKNFYNLMRHEEKLTWSRDNVEKYVKQINDLWSKPNQLKWKKYFNMTGGYFILGKGSGIGKKSISNKLFKMKK
;
A
#
# COMPACT_ATOMS: atom_id res chain seq x y z
N MET A 1 -21.81 -30.76 20.09
CA MET A 1 -22.23 -29.34 20.09
C MET A 1 -22.46 -28.87 18.66
N GLY A 2 -23.72 -28.74 18.25
CA GLY A 2 -24.13 -28.42 16.87
C GLY A 2 -23.99 -26.94 16.50
N LYS A 3 -24.09 -26.62 15.20
CA LYS A 3 -24.06 -25.24 14.69
C LYS A 3 -25.15 -24.33 15.28
N GLN A 4 -26.29 -24.91 15.70
CA GLN A 4 -27.40 -24.22 16.36
C GLN A 4 -26.94 -23.49 17.64
N ASP A 5 -26.23 -24.21 18.53
CA ASP A 5 -25.73 -23.71 19.82
C ASP A 5 -24.76 -22.52 19.67
N LYS A 6 -24.05 -22.43 18.54
CA LYS A 6 -23.14 -21.30 18.27
C LYS A 6 -23.88 -20.01 17.94
N TRP A 7 -24.95 -20.09 17.15
CA TRP A 7 -25.74 -18.91 16.79
C TRP A 7 -26.61 -18.43 17.95
N ASP A 8 -27.12 -19.34 18.77
CA ASP A 8 -27.89 -18.98 19.96
C ASP A 8 -27.06 -18.17 20.95
N LYS A 9 -25.78 -18.53 21.16
CA LYS A 9 -24.84 -17.75 21.97
C LYS A 9 -24.60 -16.34 21.41
N VAL A 10 -24.46 -16.21 20.09
CA VAL A 10 -24.28 -14.91 19.43
C VAL A 10 -25.54 -14.06 19.59
N ILE A 11 -26.72 -14.62 19.34
CA ILE A 11 -28.00 -13.92 19.47
C ILE A 11 -28.22 -13.47 20.91
N ASN A 12 -27.93 -14.33 21.89
CA ASN A 12 -28.10 -13.98 23.31
C ASN A 12 -27.14 -12.84 23.73
N TYR A 13 -25.89 -12.87 23.26
CA TYR A 13 -24.94 -11.78 23.49
C TYR A 13 -25.40 -10.46 22.86
N LEU A 14 -25.94 -10.50 21.64
CA LEU A 14 -26.45 -9.30 20.97
C LEU A 14 -27.68 -8.70 21.66
N LYS A 15 -28.57 -9.54 22.21
CA LYS A 15 -29.77 -9.08 22.96
C LYS A 15 -29.42 -8.45 24.31
N THR A 16 -28.37 -8.92 24.96
CA THR A 16 -27.99 -8.49 26.31
C THR A 16 -26.93 -7.39 26.33
N SER A 17 -26.17 -7.23 25.25
CA SER A 17 -25.17 -6.17 25.13
C SER A 17 -25.79 -4.84 24.71
N LYS A 18 -25.35 -3.73 25.30
CA LYS A 18 -25.68 -2.35 24.85
C LYS A 18 -24.95 -1.95 23.55
N ARG A 19 -24.78 -2.89 22.62
CA ARG A 19 -24.08 -2.65 21.35
C ARG A 19 -25.02 -1.97 20.36
N ASP A 20 -24.49 -1.03 19.60
CA ASP A 20 -25.20 -0.37 18.50
C ASP A 20 -25.57 -1.40 17.40
N PRO A 21 -26.86 -1.60 17.09
CA PRO A 21 -27.29 -2.58 16.09
C PRO A 21 -26.73 -2.33 14.69
N GLN A 22 -26.53 -1.07 14.31
CA GLN A 22 -26.00 -0.70 13.00
C GLN A 22 -24.51 -1.07 12.88
N LYS A 23 -23.73 -0.86 13.94
CA LYS A 23 -22.32 -1.29 13.97
C LYS A 23 -22.17 -2.81 13.91
N VAL A 24 -23.03 -3.54 14.63
CA VAL A 24 -23.05 -5.02 14.58
C VAL A 24 -23.43 -5.49 13.18
N LEU A 25 -24.46 -4.90 12.57
CA LEU A 25 -24.87 -5.23 11.21
C LEU A 25 -23.74 -4.99 10.20
N ASN A 26 -23.01 -3.89 10.32
CA ASN A 26 -21.86 -3.59 9.45
C ASN A 26 -20.72 -4.62 9.62
N LEU A 27 -20.46 -5.08 10.86
CA LEU A 27 -19.49 -6.14 11.13
C LEU A 27 -19.93 -7.49 10.56
N LEU A 28 -21.20 -7.86 10.71
CA LEU A 28 -21.76 -9.13 10.23
C LEU A 28 -21.86 -9.19 8.70
N LYS A 29 -22.16 -8.07 8.05
CA LYS A 29 -22.08 -7.94 6.59
C LYS A 29 -20.66 -8.15 6.07
N GLY A 30 -19.66 -7.97 6.94
CA GLY A 30 -18.24 -7.94 6.58
C GLY A 30 -17.92 -6.74 5.68
N ASN A 31 -16.64 -6.45 5.50
CA ASN A 31 -16.22 -5.76 4.28
C ASN A 31 -16.57 -6.69 3.12
N GLN A 32 -17.21 -6.19 2.06
CA GLN A 32 -17.50 -6.99 0.86
C GLN A 32 -16.24 -7.77 0.47
N LYS A 33 -16.31 -9.10 0.61
CA LYS A 33 -15.18 -10.00 0.40
C LYS A 33 -14.66 -9.80 -1.03
N GLY A 34 -13.51 -9.13 -1.18
CA GLY A 34 -12.87 -8.85 -2.47
C GLY A 34 -12.86 -7.40 -2.94
N MET A 35 -13.39 -6.43 -2.19
CA MET A 35 -13.20 -5.00 -2.46
C MET A 35 -12.16 -4.44 -1.48
N GLU A 36 -10.90 -4.37 -1.91
CA GLU A 36 -9.84 -3.71 -1.15
C GLU A 36 -10.19 -2.22 -1.02
N THR A 37 -10.12 -1.67 0.20
CA THR A 37 -10.31 -0.23 0.38
C THR A 37 -9.10 0.53 -0.16
N LEU A 38 -9.25 1.82 -0.46
CA LEU A 38 -8.11 2.67 -0.85
C LEU A 38 -7.01 2.65 0.22
N TYR A 39 -7.38 2.55 1.49
CA TYR A 39 -6.47 2.35 2.61
C TYR A 39 -5.66 1.04 2.47
N ASP A 40 -6.32 -0.08 2.21
CA ASP A 40 -5.67 -1.39 2.05
C ASP A 40 -4.72 -1.40 0.86
N ILE A 41 -5.15 -0.81 -0.26
CA ILE A 41 -4.37 -0.68 -1.49
C ILE A 41 -3.13 0.18 -1.25
N ASN A 42 -3.30 1.38 -0.67
CA ASN A 42 -2.21 2.33 -0.45
C ASN A 42 -1.17 1.76 0.53
N ARG A 43 -1.62 1.14 1.62
CA ARG A 43 -0.74 0.52 2.61
C ARG A 43 0.05 -0.65 2.02
N SER A 44 -0.60 -1.49 1.23
CA SER A 44 0.03 -2.67 0.62
C SER A 44 0.98 -2.29 -0.52
N SER A 45 0.66 -1.24 -1.27
CA SER A 45 1.47 -0.78 -2.41
C SER A 45 2.59 0.19 -2.03
N TYR A 46 2.58 0.79 -0.82
CA TYR A 46 3.65 1.69 -0.36
C TYR A 46 5.04 1.07 -0.48
N ALA A 47 5.23 -0.15 0.06
CA ALA A 47 6.52 -0.85 0.02
C ALA A 47 7.01 -1.05 -1.42
N LEU A 48 6.08 -1.42 -2.29
CA LEU A 48 6.36 -1.82 -3.65
C LEU A 48 6.73 -0.59 -4.51
N ASN A 49 6.02 0.52 -4.35
CA ASN A 49 6.36 1.80 -4.96
C ASN A 49 7.71 2.34 -4.48
N ILE A 50 8.00 2.28 -3.18
CA ILE A 50 9.31 2.71 -2.63
C ILE A 50 10.45 1.92 -3.28
N ILE A 51 10.32 0.59 -3.38
CA ILE A 51 11.36 -0.26 -3.98
C ILE A 51 11.58 0.09 -5.46
N ALA A 52 10.49 0.25 -6.21
CA ALA A 52 10.54 0.62 -7.62
C ALA A 52 11.27 1.96 -7.81
N VAL A 53 10.89 2.99 -7.06
CA VAL A 53 11.50 4.33 -7.16
C VAL A 53 12.99 4.31 -6.76
N ILE A 54 13.37 3.58 -5.70
CA ILE A 54 14.79 3.47 -5.33
C ILE A 54 15.60 2.81 -6.45
N ILE A 55 15.08 1.76 -7.08
CA ILE A 55 15.75 1.08 -8.19
C ILE A 55 15.89 2.01 -9.40
N GLN A 56 14.85 2.79 -9.72
CA GLN A 56 14.94 3.81 -10.77
C GLN A 56 16.03 4.84 -10.43
N LYS A 57 16.02 5.40 -9.21
CA LYS A 57 17.01 6.39 -8.78
C LYS A 57 18.43 5.84 -8.76
N LEU A 58 18.64 4.57 -8.41
CA LEU A 58 19.96 3.92 -8.48
C LEU A 58 20.51 3.85 -9.91
N ARG A 59 19.64 3.86 -10.93
CA ARG A 59 20.01 3.79 -12.36
C ARG A 59 20.15 5.15 -13.01
N GLU A 60 19.67 6.21 -12.39
CA GLU A 60 19.77 7.56 -12.92
C GLU A 60 21.26 7.96 -13.06
N PRO A 61 21.70 8.49 -14.22
CA PRO A 61 23.09 8.89 -14.43
C PRO A 61 23.64 9.85 -13.37
N LYS A 62 22.80 10.79 -12.89
CA LYS A 62 23.12 11.75 -11.82
C LYS A 62 23.41 11.13 -10.45
N ASN A 63 23.11 9.85 -10.28
CA ASN A 63 23.34 9.09 -9.05
C ASN A 63 24.46 8.05 -9.19
N LYS A 64 25.14 8.00 -10.34
CA LYS A 64 26.30 7.13 -10.54
C LYS A 64 27.36 7.41 -9.46
N GLY A 65 27.86 6.35 -8.83
CA GLY A 65 28.85 6.43 -7.74
C GLY A 65 28.29 6.82 -6.36
N LYS A 66 27.01 7.20 -6.25
CA LYS A 66 26.38 7.51 -4.95
C LYS A 66 25.86 6.24 -4.28
N THR A 67 26.00 6.17 -2.96
CA THR A 67 25.45 5.06 -2.18
C THR A 67 23.93 5.14 -2.12
N ARG A 68 23.25 3.99 -2.01
CA ARG A 68 21.78 3.93 -1.82
C ARG A 68 21.32 4.81 -0.66
N SER A 69 22.02 4.77 0.47
CA SER A 69 21.68 5.58 1.66
C SER A 69 21.80 7.07 1.39
N HIS A 70 22.78 7.51 0.58
CA HIS A 70 22.87 8.90 0.15
C HIS A 70 21.67 9.28 -0.75
N ILE A 71 21.35 8.44 -1.74
CA ILE A 71 20.22 8.66 -2.66
C ILE A 71 18.89 8.77 -1.88
N ILE A 72 18.64 7.89 -0.91
CA ILE A 72 17.44 7.94 -0.06
C ILE A 72 17.39 9.24 0.76
N ARG A 73 18.50 9.61 1.41
CA ARG A 73 18.58 10.86 2.21
C ARG A 73 18.30 12.10 1.39
N THR A 74 18.76 12.14 0.14
CA THR A 74 18.50 13.25 -0.78
C THR A 74 17.06 13.23 -1.25
N TRP A 75 16.53 12.07 -1.66
CA TRP A 75 15.18 11.94 -2.18
C TRP A 75 14.10 12.32 -1.18
N VAL A 76 14.21 11.89 0.09
CA VAL A 76 13.24 12.18 1.15
C VAL A 76 13.02 13.69 1.38
N LYS A 77 13.97 14.53 0.95
CA LYS A 77 13.91 15.99 1.07
C LYS A 77 13.28 16.70 -0.13
N THR A 78 13.04 15.98 -1.23
CA THR A 78 12.48 16.55 -2.47
C THR A 78 10.97 16.66 -2.43
N ASP A 79 10.41 17.58 -3.21
CA ASP A 79 8.96 17.72 -3.36
C ASP A 79 8.30 16.47 -3.97
N ASP A 80 9.04 15.74 -4.81
CA ASP A 80 8.65 14.43 -5.33
C ASP A 80 8.28 13.46 -4.21
N PHE A 81 9.16 13.30 -3.21
CA PHE A 81 8.87 12.44 -2.06
C PHE A 81 7.74 12.98 -1.18
N LYS A 82 7.67 14.30 -0.99
CA LYS A 82 6.59 14.94 -0.21
C LYS A 82 5.22 14.63 -0.83
N ASN A 83 5.09 14.82 -2.14
CA ASN A 83 3.86 14.54 -2.87
C ASN A 83 3.52 13.05 -2.83
N PHE A 84 4.51 12.18 -3.07
CA PHE A 84 4.35 10.74 -2.96
C PHE A 84 3.87 10.32 -1.57
N TYR A 85 4.51 10.80 -0.51
CA TYR A 85 4.17 10.42 0.87
C TYR A 85 2.76 10.88 1.24
N ASN A 86 2.42 12.13 0.93
CA ASN A 86 1.09 12.68 1.21
C ASN A 86 -0.01 11.92 0.47
N LEU A 87 0.23 11.52 -0.80
CA LEU A 87 -0.71 10.72 -1.57
C LEU A 87 -0.90 9.34 -0.96
N MET A 88 0.20 8.63 -0.69
CA MET A 88 0.15 7.25 -0.20
C MET A 88 -0.34 7.13 1.24
N ARG A 89 -0.23 8.19 2.04
CA ARG A 89 -0.63 8.21 3.45
C ARG A 89 -1.84 9.09 3.73
N HIS A 90 -2.52 9.55 2.67
CA HIS A 90 -3.73 10.37 2.77
C HIS A 90 -4.80 9.74 3.67
N GLU A 91 -5.11 8.46 3.44
CA GLU A 91 -6.10 7.70 4.22
C GLU A 91 -5.70 7.51 5.69
N GLU A 92 -4.39 7.54 5.98
CA GLU A 92 -3.85 7.49 7.35
C GLU A 92 -3.84 8.87 8.01
N LYS A 93 -4.27 9.94 7.32
CA LYS A 93 -4.18 11.34 7.75
C LYS A 93 -2.76 11.76 8.15
N LEU A 94 -1.75 11.16 7.52
CA LEU A 94 -0.35 11.53 7.75
C LEU A 94 0.13 12.45 6.64
N THR A 95 0.82 13.51 7.05
CA THR A 95 1.48 14.44 6.14
C THR A 95 2.99 14.37 6.32
N TRP A 96 3.70 14.61 5.23
CA TRP A 96 5.14 14.78 5.25
C TRP A 96 5.51 16.01 6.08
N SER A 97 6.49 15.88 6.97
CA SER A 97 7.10 16.99 7.68
C SER A 97 8.62 16.93 7.55
N ARG A 98 9.25 18.10 7.43
CA ARG A 98 10.71 18.24 7.36
C ARG A 98 11.41 17.73 8.63
N ASP A 99 10.75 17.81 9.78
CA ASP A 99 11.32 17.35 11.06
C ASP A 99 11.44 15.82 11.12
N ASN A 100 10.68 15.11 10.28
CA ASN A 100 10.63 13.66 10.26
C ASN A 100 11.55 13.02 9.20
N VAL A 101 12.44 13.78 8.58
CA VAL A 101 13.32 13.28 7.50
C VAL A 101 14.11 12.04 7.92
N GLU A 102 14.71 12.05 9.11
CA GLU A 102 15.48 10.91 9.62
C GLU A 102 14.61 9.66 9.81
N LYS A 103 13.38 9.85 10.31
CA LYS A 103 12.40 8.78 10.48
C LYS A 103 12.04 8.16 9.14
N TYR A 104 11.79 8.95 8.10
CA TYR A 104 11.49 8.44 6.76
C TYR A 104 12.68 7.68 6.16
N VAL A 105 13.89 8.22 6.30
CA VAL A 105 15.12 7.56 5.84
C VAL A 105 15.30 6.20 6.53
N LYS A 106 15.09 6.13 7.85
CA LYS A 106 15.15 4.88 8.61
C LYS A 106 14.10 3.89 8.12
N GLN A 107 12.84 4.31 8.00
CA GLN A 107 11.74 3.46 7.52
C GLN A 107 12.02 2.87 6.14
N ILE A 108 12.55 3.68 5.21
CA ILE A 108 12.87 3.24 3.86
C ILE A 108 14.04 2.24 3.87
N ASN A 109 15.08 2.49 4.66
CA ASN A 109 16.21 1.57 4.80
C ASN A 109 15.78 0.24 5.44
N ASP A 110 14.96 0.29 6.49
CA ASP A 110 14.41 -0.90 7.15
C ASP A 110 13.53 -1.69 6.17
N LEU A 111 12.69 -1.00 5.40
CA LEU A 111 11.86 -1.61 4.36
C LEU A 111 12.71 -2.28 3.29
N TRP A 112 13.79 -1.63 2.85
CA TRP A 112 14.73 -2.22 1.92
C TRP A 112 15.38 -3.47 2.51
N SER A 113 15.80 -3.49 3.77
CA SER A 113 16.52 -4.64 4.34
C SER A 113 15.65 -5.88 4.59
N LYS A 114 14.32 -5.78 4.53
CA LYS A 114 13.42 -6.91 4.82
C LYS A 114 13.53 -8.05 3.78
N PRO A 115 13.59 -9.33 4.22
CA PRO A 115 13.71 -10.48 3.31
C PRO A 115 12.48 -10.65 2.42
N ASN A 116 11.28 -10.33 2.91
CA ASN A 116 10.02 -10.45 2.15
C ASN A 116 9.99 -9.54 0.91
N GLN A 117 10.90 -8.56 0.80
CA GLN A 117 11.01 -7.66 -0.34
C GLN A 117 11.94 -8.18 -1.43
N LEU A 118 12.64 -9.29 -1.23
CA LEU A 118 13.61 -9.83 -2.17
C LEU A 118 12.99 -10.12 -3.55
N LYS A 119 11.78 -10.68 -3.57
CA LYS A 119 11.01 -10.94 -4.80
C LYS A 119 10.82 -9.66 -5.63
N TRP A 120 10.38 -8.59 -4.98
CA TRP A 120 10.10 -7.31 -5.64
C TRP A 120 11.37 -6.62 -6.08
N LYS A 121 12.45 -6.67 -5.28
CA LYS A 121 13.76 -6.16 -5.70
C LYS A 121 14.27 -6.87 -6.96
N LYS A 122 14.19 -8.21 -7.00
CA LYS A 122 14.60 -9.00 -8.17
C LYS A 122 13.77 -8.62 -9.40
N TYR A 123 12.44 -8.55 -9.25
CA TYR A 123 11.54 -8.14 -10.31
C TYR A 123 11.91 -6.74 -10.84
N PHE A 124 11.98 -5.73 -9.98
CA PHE A 124 12.25 -4.37 -10.41
C PHE A 124 13.69 -4.17 -10.91
N ASN A 125 14.65 -4.96 -10.43
CA ASN A 125 15.98 -4.98 -11.05
C ASN A 125 15.95 -5.54 -12.48
N MET A 126 15.06 -6.46 -12.80
CA MET A 126 14.92 -6.93 -14.18
C MET A 126 14.21 -5.89 -15.05
N THR A 127 13.21 -5.21 -14.51
CA THR A 127 12.36 -4.27 -15.26
C THR A 127 12.84 -2.81 -15.23
N GLY A 128 13.94 -2.53 -14.54
CA GLY A 128 14.43 -1.16 -14.35
C GLY A 128 13.57 -0.28 -13.46
N GLY A 129 12.81 -0.89 -12.56
CA GLY A 129 11.92 -0.20 -11.64
C GLY A 129 10.56 0.13 -12.26
N TYR A 130 10.26 -0.37 -13.45
CA TYR A 130 8.95 -0.21 -14.10
C TYR A 130 8.08 -1.45 -13.93
N PHE A 131 6.77 -1.26 -13.90
CA PHE A 131 5.85 -2.38 -14.02
C PHE A 131 5.67 -2.71 -15.49
N ILE A 132 5.91 -3.97 -15.84
CA ILE A 132 5.62 -4.45 -17.19
C ILE A 132 4.16 -4.89 -17.23
N LEU A 133 3.37 -4.18 -18.03
CA LEU A 133 1.99 -4.53 -18.37
C LEU A 133 1.99 -5.55 -19.51
N GLY A 134 1.18 -6.61 -19.41
CA GLY A 134 0.83 -7.46 -20.56
C GLY A 134 1.66 -8.72 -20.82
N LYS A 135 2.86 -8.91 -20.24
CA LYS A 135 3.57 -10.21 -20.29
C LYS A 135 4.13 -10.63 -18.93
N GLY A 136 3.66 -11.78 -18.44
CA GLY A 136 4.21 -12.51 -17.29
C GLY A 136 3.72 -12.09 -15.88
N SER A 137 3.36 -10.82 -15.64
CA SER A 137 3.04 -10.34 -14.28
C SER A 137 1.59 -10.59 -13.84
N GLY A 138 0.68 -10.90 -14.77
CA GLY A 138 -0.77 -10.95 -14.50
C GLY A 138 -1.42 -9.58 -14.24
N ILE A 139 -0.61 -8.54 -14.02
CA ILE A 139 -1.04 -7.14 -13.83
C ILE A 139 -1.40 -6.57 -15.23
N GLY A 140 -2.60 -6.00 -15.33
CA GLY A 140 -3.16 -5.50 -16.59
C GLY A 140 -3.90 -6.53 -17.45
N LYS A 141 -4.06 -7.79 -17.00
CA LYS A 141 -4.87 -8.80 -17.70
C LYS A 141 -6.38 -8.69 -17.46
N LYS A 142 -6.82 -7.90 -16.47
CA LYS A 142 -8.25 -7.56 -16.33
C LYS A 142 -8.56 -6.47 -17.33
N SER A 143 -9.48 -6.72 -18.26
CA SER A 143 -10.01 -5.66 -19.11
C SER A 143 -10.59 -4.58 -18.19
N ILE A 144 -10.04 -3.38 -18.25
CA ILE A 144 -10.63 -2.24 -17.59
C ILE A 144 -11.93 -2.00 -18.35
N SER A 145 -13.06 -2.34 -17.73
CA SER A 145 -14.37 -2.04 -18.30
C SER A 145 -14.45 -0.54 -18.57
N ASN A 146 -14.80 -0.16 -19.80
CA ASN A 146 -15.02 1.24 -20.24
C ASN A 146 -16.02 2.02 -19.37
N LYS A 147 -16.68 1.37 -18.40
CA LYS A 147 -17.53 2.03 -17.39
C LYS A 147 -16.73 2.87 -16.39
N LEU A 148 -15.43 2.60 -16.17
CA LEU A 148 -14.60 3.36 -15.21
C LEU A 148 -14.33 4.81 -15.63
N PHE A 149 -14.39 5.11 -16.92
CA PHE A 149 -14.17 6.46 -17.46
C PHE A 149 -15.46 7.22 -17.79
N LYS A 150 -16.63 6.65 -17.49
CA LYS A 150 -17.90 7.39 -17.55
C LYS A 150 -18.13 8.16 -16.24
N MET A 151 -17.29 9.14 -15.96
CA MET A 151 -17.75 10.26 -15.15
C MET A 151 -18.45 11.24 -16.09
N LYS A 152 -19.75 11.45 -15.83
CA LYS A 152 -20.64 12.30 -16.63
C LYS A 152 -20.04 13.72 -16.74
N LYS A 153 -20.10 14.27 -17.96
CA LYS A 153 -20.08 15.71 -18.23
C LYS A 153 -21.23 16.39 -17.50
#